data_AF-A0A946EBY6-F1
#
_entry.id   AF-A0A946EBY6-F1
#
_cell.length_a   1.000
_cell.length_b   1.000
_cell.length_c   1.000
_cell.angle_alpha   90.00
_cell.angle_beta   90.00
_cell.angle_gamma   90.00
#
_symmetry.space_group_name_H-M   'P 1'
#
loop_
_entity.id
_entity.type
_entity.pdbx_description
1 polymer ?
#
loop_
_entity_poly.entity_id
_entity_poly.type
_entity_poly.pdbx_seq_one_letter_code
_entity_poly.pdbx_strand_id
1 'polypeptide(L)'
;WARDVMMGKIALPADKAEMSADVEERVTREEVSADGKYCIRYQGDYVQELIDETDYPSFDVDGACEAFYQWKQHKSDAIMEFRNNAFKSVITGTMAPVHHTPWKDALDDTLEVYLQN
;
A
#
# COMPACT_ATOMS: atom_id res chain seq x y z
N TRP A 1 9.04 -1.10 -13.68
CA TRP A 1 9.30 -2.46 -14.20
C TRP A 1 8.93 -2.62 -15.67
N ALA A 2 7.64 -2.61 -16.05
CA ALA A 2 7.21 -2.85 -17.44
C ALA A 2 7.84 -1.91 -18.50
N ARG A 3 8.01 -0.62 -18.16
CA ARG A 3 8.77 0.35 -18.99
C ARG A 3 10.17 -0.17 -19.31
N ASP A 4 10.88 -0.67 -18.31
CA ASP A 4 12.27 -1.09 -18.43
C ASP A 4 12.42 -2.41 -19.18
N VAL A 5 11.41 -3.28 -19.12
CA VAL A 5 11.30 -4.44 -20.03
C VAL A 5 11.16 -3.98 -21.48
N MET A 6 10.23 -3.07 -21.79
CA MET A 6 10.04 -2.58 -23.16
C MET A 6 11.26 -1.83 -23.70
N MET A 7 12.04 -1.19 -22.83
CA MET A 7 13.28 -0.51 -23.19
C MET A 7 14.50 -1.46 -23.24
N GLY A 8 14.33 -2.75 -22.95
CA GLY A 8 15.42 -3.73 -22.94
C GLY A 8 16.42 -3.57 -21.79
N LYS A 9 16.06 -2.81 -20.74
CA LYS A 9 16.86 -2.67 -19.51
C LYS A 9 16.68 -3.86 -18.57
N ILE A 10 15.49 -4.48 -18.58
CA ILE A 10 15.19 -5.73 -17.87
C ILE A 10 14.95 -6.80 -18.93
N ALA A 11 15.76 -7.85 -18.90
CA ALA A 11 15.57 -9.00 -19.75
C ALA A 11 14.54 -9.94 -19.12
N LEU A 12 13.51 -10.32 -19.90
CA LEU A 12 12.59 -11.38 -19.48
C LEU A 12 13.24 -12.76 -19.68
N PRO A 13 12.91 -13.74 -18.83
CA PRO A 13 13.26 -15.13 -19.09
C PRO A 13 12.83 -15.57 -20.49
N ALA A 14 13.69 -16.29 -21.20
CA ALA A 14 13.34 -16.86 -22.51
C ALA A 14 12.48 -18.13 -22.36
N ASP A 15 12.60 -18.83 -21.23
CA ASP A 15 11.85 -20.03 -20.93
C ASP A 15 10.51 -19.68 -20.24
N LYS A 16 9.42 -20.13 -20.86
CA LYS A 16 8.07 -19.98 -20.30
C LYS A 16 7.91 -20.76 -18.99
N ALA A 17 8.62 -21.86 -18.81
CA ALA A 17 8.55 -22.64 -17.59
C ALA A 17 9.07 -21.84 -16.39
N GLU A 18 10.15 -21.07 -16.57
CA GLU A 18 10.70 -20.17 -15.53
C GLU A 18 9.68 -19.10 -15.11
N MET A 19 9.02 -18.45 -16.08
CA MET A 19 7.96 -17.47 -15.80
C MET A 19 6.76 -18.10 -15.07
N SER A 20 6.44 -19.35 -15.39
CA SER A 20 5.31 -20.07 -14.77
C SER A 20 5.66 -20.47 -13.34
N ALA A 21 6.92 -20.84 -13.08
CA ALA A 21 7.41 -21.16 -11.75
C ALA A 21 7.43 -19.93 -10.82
N ASP A 22 7.78 -18.75 -11.34
CA ASP A 22 7.69 -17.49 -10.59
C ASP A 22 6.25 -17.21 -10.13
N VAL A 23 5.26 -17.40 -11.01
CA VAL A 23 3.84 -17.25 -10.65
C VAL A 23 3.42 -18.30 -9.60
N GLU A 24 3.83 -19.55 -9.76
CA GLU A 24 3.51 -20.63 -8.81
C GLU A 24 4.10 -20.37 -7.43
N GLU A 25 5.33 -19.86 -7.35
CA GLU A 25 5.96 -19.46 -6.09
C GLU A 25 5.14 -18.37 -5.41
N ARG A 26 4.76 -17.32 -6.16
CA ARG A 26 3.97 -16.19 -5.63
C ARG A 26 2.63 -16.66 -5.10
N VAL A 27 1.88 -17.44 -5.88
CA VAL A 27 0.59 -17.99 -5.46
C VAL A 27 0.76 -18.85 -4.22
N THR A 28 1.75 -19.74 -4.19
CA THR A 28 2.01 -20.61 -3.04
C THR A 28 2.34 -19.78 -1.79
N ARG A 29 3.14 -18.72 -1.93
CA ARG A 29 3.49 -17.82 -0.84
C ARG A 29 2.27 -17.02 -0.35
N GLU A 30 1.43 -16.51 -1.25
CA GLU A 30 0.18 -15.83 -0.89
C GLU A 30 -0.75 -16.74 -0.07
N GLU A 31 -0.86 -18.02 -0.45
CA GLU A 31 -1.74 -19.00 0.19
C GLU A 31 -1.27 -19.48 1.58
N VAL A 32 -0.06 -19.12 2.02
CA VAL A 32 0.48 -19.51 3.33
C VAL A 32 -0.40 -19.03 4.49
N SER A 33 -1.04 -17.86 4.35
CA SER A 33 -1.87 -17.29 5.42
C SER A 33 -2.91 -16.30 4.91
N ALA A 34 -4.13 -16.43 5.44
CA ALA A 34 -5.22 -15.47 5.25
C ALA A 34 -5.23 -14.34 6.30
N ASP A 35 -4.20 -14.26 7.16
CA ASP A 35 -4.09 -13.16 8.13
C ASP A 35 -3.94 -11.81 7.42
N GLY A 36 -4.72 -10.82 7.84
CA GLY A 36 -4.74 -9.52 7.17
C GLY A 36 -3.39 -8.79 7.20
N LYS A 37 -2.57 -8.93 8.26
CA LYS A 37 -1.24 -8.32 8.29
C LYS A 37 -0.29 -9.05 7.35
N TYR A 38 -0.39 -10.38 7.28
CA TYR A 38 0.35 -11.18 6.30
C TYR A 38 0.04 -10.73 4.87
N CYS A 39 -1.24 -10.64 4.49
CA CYS A 39 -1.62 -10.22 3.12
C CYS A 39 -1.12 -8.80 2.80
N ILE A 40 -1.18 -7.86 3.75
CA ILE A 40 -0.62 -6.50 3.58
C ILE A 40 0.89 -6.56 3.36
N ARG A 41 1.63 -7.34 4.15
CA ARG A 41 3.08 -7.47 3.99
C ARG A 41 3.46 -8.15 2.70
N TYR A 42 2.75 -9.21 2.30
CA TYR A 42 2.96 -9.93 1.05
C TYR A 42 2.90 -8.99 -0.16
N GLN A 43 1.88 -8.11 -0.22
CA GLN A 43 1.80 -7.11 -1.28
C GLN A 43 2.89 -6.02 -1.13
N GLY A 44 3.25 -5.65 0.10
CA GLY A 44 4.39 -4.75 0.37
C GLY A 44 5.72 -5.31 -0.17
N ASP A 45 5.98 -6.61 0.04
CA ASP A 45 7.15 -7.31 -0.50
C ASP A 45 7.19 -7.23 -2.03
N TYR A 46 6.04 -7.47 -2.70
CA TYR A 46 5.95 -7.38 -4.16
C TYR A 46 6.22 -5.96 -4.68
N VAL A 47 5.68 -4.93 -4.02
CA VAL A 47 5.96 -3.54 -4.39
C VAL A 47 7.44 -3.22 -4.21
N GLN A 48 8.05 -3.65 -3.10
CA GLN A 48 9.48 -3.44 -2.84
C GLN A 48 10.35 -4.11 -3.90
N GLU A 49 10.08 -5.38 -4.21
CA GLU A 49 10.75 -6.14 -5.27
C GLU A 49 10.75 -5.39 -6.60
N LEU A 50 9.57 -4.94 -7.06
CA LEU A 50 9.46 -4.24 -8.34
C LEU A 50 10.13 -2.86 -8.36
N ILE A 51 10.17 -2.16 -7.22
CA ILE A 51 10.85 -0.87 -7.10
C ILE A 51 12.35 -1.08 -7.22
N ASP A 52 12.90 -2.06 -6.51
CA ASP A 52 14.34 -2.35 -6.42
C ASP A 52 14.96 -2.75 -7.76
N GLU A 53 14.15 -3.28 -8.68
CA GLU A 53 14.57 -3.65 -10.03
C GLU A 53 14.66 -2.47 -11.02
N THR A 54 14.36 -1.24 -10.59
CA THR A 54 14.17 -0.10 -11.49
C THR A 54 14.83 1.18 -10.97
N ASP A 55 14.82 2.22 -11.80
CA ASP A 55 15.20 3.58 -11.38
C ASP A 55 14.07 4.34 -10.66
N TYR A 56 12.95 3.68 -10.31
CA TYR A 56 11.88 4.33 -9.55
C TYR A 56 12.39 4.72 -8.16
N PRO A 57 12.22 5.98 -7.71
CA PRO A 57 12.64 6.39 -6.39
C PRO A 57 11.99 5.53 -5.31
N SER A 58 12.83 4.85 -4.53
CA SER A 58 12.35 4.05 -3.41
C SER A 58 11.72 4.93 -2.32
N PHE A 59 10.85 4.33 -1.51
CA PHE A 59 10.21 4.96 -0.36
C PHE A 59 10.02 3.95 0.76
N ASP A 60 9.63 4.42 1.94
CA ASP A 60 9.42 3.59 3.11
C ASP A 60 8.14 2.74 2.99
N VAL A 61 8.26 1.58 2.31
CA VAL A 61 7.19 0.60 2.14
C VAL A 61 6.76 -0.01 3.48
N ASP A 62 7.71 -0.24 4.40
CA ASP A 62 7.42 -0.73 5.76
C ASP A 62 6.54 0.25 6.52
N GLY A 63 6.85 1.55 6.47
CA GLY A 63 6.02 2.60 7.04
C GLY A 63 4.61 2.64 6.45
N ALA A 64 4.47 2.34 5.14
CA ALA A 64 3.16 2.27 4.50
C ALA A 64 2.36 1.04 4.99
N CYS A 65 3.00 -0.12 5.14
CA CYS A 65 2.40 -1.31 5.74
C CYS A 65 1.95 -1.04 7.19
N GLU A 66 2.76 -0.35 7.98
CA GLU A 66 2.40 0.03 9.36
C GLU A 66 1.16 0.94 9.39
N ALA A 67 1.04 1.90 8.48
CA ALA A 67 -0.17 2.72 8.35
C ALA A 67 -1.41 1.86 8.03
N PHE A 68 -1.28 0.82 7.19
CA PHE A 68 -2.36 -0.14 6.95
C PHE A 68 -2.69 -1.01 8.18
N TYR A 69 -1.70 -1.39 8.98
CA TYR A 69 -1.95 -2.11 10.24
C TYR A 69 -2.75 -1.26 11.22
N GLN A 70 -2.40 0.03 11.35
CA GLN A 70 -3.15 1.00 12.16
C GLN A 70 -4.56 1.21 11.61
N TRP A 71 -4.71 1.39 10.30
CA TRP A 71 -6.02 1.49 9.64
C TRP A 71 -6.92 0.28 9.93
N LYS A 72 -6.35 -0.93 9.86
CA LYS A 72 -7.07 -2.17 10.18
C LYS A 72 -7.51 -2.15 11.65
N GLN A 73 -6.64 -1.74 12.58
CA GLN A 73 -6.97 -1.66 13.99
C GLN A 73 -8.07 -0.62 14.26
N HIS A 74 -7.96 0.60 13.71
CA HIS A 74 -8.98 1.64 13.86
C HIS A 74 -10.37 1.17 13.36
N LYS A 75 -10.42 0.38 12.28
CA LYS A 75 -11.66 -0.23 11.80
C LYS A 75 -12.23 -1.27 12.77
N SER A 76 -11.38 -2.07 13.39
CA SER A 76 -11.78 -3.03 14.42
C SER A 76 -12.28 -2.33 15.70
N ASP A 77 -11.65 -1.22 16.08
CA ASP A 77 -12.01 -0.47 17.28
C ASP A 77 -13.34 0.27 17.12
N ALA A 78 -13.54 0.96 15.99
CA ALA A 78 -14.77 1.71 15.73
C ALA A 78 -15.04 1.84 14.22
N ILE A 79 -15.80 0.89 13.66
CA ILE A 79 -16.06 0.83 12.21
C ILE A 79 -16.78 2.06 11.64
N MET A 80 -17.49 2.83 12.47
CA MET A 80 -18.17 4.07 12.07
C MET A 80 -17.33 5.34 12.28
N GLU A 81 -16.17 5.22 12.94
CA GLU A 81 -15.33 6.37 13.33
C GLU A 81 -13.88 6.25 12.83
N PHE A 82 -13.50 5.14 12.19
CA PHE A 82 -12.11 4.89 11.78
C PHE A 82 -11.51 6.00 10.91
N ARG A 83 -12.34 6.75 10.16
CA ARG A 83 -11.91 7.89 9.33
C ARG A 83 -11.54 9.15 10.13
N ASN A 84 -11.88 9.20 11.42
CA ASN A 84 -11.55 10.32 12.31
C ASN A 84 -10.12 10.23 12.86
N ASN A 85 -9.29 9.32 12.34
CA ASN A 85 -7.91 9.11 12.77
C ASN A 85 -6.92 9.71 11.78
N ALA A 86 -5.74 10.06 12.28
CA ALA A 86 -4.62 10.57 11.49
C ALA A 86 -3.50 9.53 11.37
N PHE A 87 -2.72 9.62 10.29
CA PHE A 87 -1.56 8.78 10.04
C PHE A 87 -0.33 9.65 9.75
N LYS A 88 0.86 9.13 10.06
CA LYS A 88 2.13 9.79 9.75
C LYS A 88 2.48 9.55 8.28
N SER A 89 2.88 10.61 7.58
CA SER A 89 3.36 10.49 6.21
C SER A 89 4.70 9.74 6.16
N VAL A 90 4.81 8.73 5.30
CA VAL A 90 6.07 8.02 4.99
C VAL A 90 7.01 8.83 4.10
N ILE A 91 6.51 9.93 3.51
CA ILE A 91 7.28 10.81 2.63
C ILE A 91 7.82 12.00 3.42
N THR A 92 6.97 12.67 4.20
CA THR A 92 7.34 13.90 4.92
C THR A 92 7.60 13.70 6.41
N GLY A 93 7.27 12.53 6.96
CA GLY A 93 7.34 12.26 8.39
C GLY A 93 6.36 13.07 9.24
N THR A 94 5.48 13.88 8.63
CA THR A 94 4.53 14.74 9.36
C THR A 94 3.24 13.99 9.65
N MET A 95 2.69 14.15 10.85
CA MET A 95 1.37 13.61 11.20
C MET A 95 0.28 14.41 10.49
N ALA A 96 -0.68 13.73 9.86
CA ALA A 96 -1.83 14.42 9.27
C ALA A 96 -2.63 15.18 10.36
N PRO A 97 -3.17 16.37 10.05
CA PRO A 97 -4.07 17.04 10.97
C PRO A 97 -5.38 16.27 11.12
N VAL A 98 -6.05 16.46 12.26
CA VAL A 98 -7.43 15.98 12.43
C VAL A 98 -8.34 16.89 11.60
N HIS A 99 -9.26 16.29 10.85
CA HIS A 99 -10.23 17.02 10.04
C HIS A 99 -11.18 17.85 10.93
N HIS A 100 -11.65 18.99 10.44
CA HIS A 100 -12.48 19.94 11.21
C HIS A 100 -13.88 19.41 11.57
N THR A 101 -14.36 18.37 10.87
CA THR A 101 -15.67 17.75 11.08
C THR A 101 -15.54 16.21 11.17
N PRO A 102 -16.12 15.53 12.19
CA PRO A 102 -16.19 14.07 12.22
C PRO A 102 -16.88 13.50 10.99
N TRP A 103 -16.43 12.34 10.52
CA TRP A 103 -16.91 11.74 9.27
C TRP A 103 -18.44 11.55 9.21
N LYS A 104 -19.06 11.17 10.33
CA LYS A 104 -20.51 10.99 10.42
C LYS A 104 -21.30 12.28 10.14
N ASP A 105 -20.72 13.41 10.50
CA ASP A 105 -21.37 14.73 10.42
C ASP A 105 -20.91 15.51 9.17
N ALA A 106 -19.89 15.04 8.46
CA ALA A 106 -19.37 15.60 7.22
C ALA A 106 -20.21 15.15 6.00
N LEU A 107 -21.43 15.68 5.88
CA LEU A 107 -22.39 15.30 4.84
C LEU A 107 -22.14 15.96 3.48
N ASP A 108 -21.43 17.09 3.46
CA ASP A 108 -21.01 17.79 2.24
C ASP A 108 -19.67 17.21 1.78
N ASP A 109 -19.63 16.63 0.59
CA ASP A 109 -18.48 15.93 0.02
C ASP A 109 -17.68 16.79 -0.99
N THR A 110 -17.98 18.09 -1.06
CA THR A 110 -17.25 19.02 -1.93
C THR A 110 -15.82 19.23 -1.44
N LEU A 111 -14.91 19.45 -2.40
CA LEU A 111 -13.53 19.81 -2.12
C LEU A 111 -13.44 21.13 -1.35
N GLU A 112 -14.32 22.07 -1.69
CA GLU A 112 -14.41 23.40 -1.09
C GLU A 112 -14.70 23.33 0.41
N VAL A 113 -15.57 22.42 0.88
CA VAL A 113 -15.82 22.22 2.31
C VAL A 113 -14.69 21.44 2.97
N TYR A 114 -14.15 20.42 2.30
CA TYR A 114 -13.07 19.59 2.84
C TYR A 114 -11.76 20.36 3.14
N LEU A 115 -11.50 21.45 2.40
CA LEU A 115 -10.27 22.26 2.53
C LEU A 115 -10.46 23.53 3.39
N GLN A 116 -11.58 23.69 4.10
CA GLN A 116 -11.79 24.86 4.94
C GLN A 116 -10.84 24.86 6.15
N ASN A 117 -10.43 26.07 6.57
CA ASN A 117 -9.59 26.30 7.74
C ASN A 117 -10.41 26.91 8.88
#